data_AF-A0A9W5UTB3-F1
#
_entry.id   AF-A0A9W5UTB3-F1
#
_cell.length_a   1.000
_cell.length_b   1.000
_cell.length_c   1.000
_cell.angle_alpha   90.00
_cell.angle_beta   90.00
_cell.angle_gamma   90.00
#
_symmetry.space_group_name_H-M   'P 1'
#
loop_
_entity.id
_entity.type
_entity.pdbx_description
1 polymer ?
#
loop_
_entity_poly.entity_id
_entity_poly.type
_entity_poly.pdbx_seq_one_letter_code
_entity_poly.pdbx_strand_id
1 'polypeptide(L)'
;MRVTGTGHASMRIDTPAGSILCDPWVNPAYFASWFPFPDNSQLDWETLGDVDYLYVSHLHRDHFDAAHLKRYVSKKATVLLPEFPTSEMEDEFRELGFTNFLKTRNEEVVELDGGLKVMIQALTSPTDGPIGDSSLWVEYDGVRLLNQNDARPTDLSTFAELGHVHAHLLQFSGAIWYPMVYELPNAAKTAFGKQKRDRQFDRTWRYIDDLKADHVFPIAGPPCFLDDELWQFNDIFGDEGNIFPDQSVFLSEYAKVGGTNGIVLLPGSVTEVTTTGATTTHPMPVEEFFANKVAHLEEMRERKRPIIEAEKASWRHPEVDVLKELKRRIEPLLDESIYLAKGVGGPVRFDLVGYDGESIESIVVDFPGKQVRPYADEKVRYRFRTERALVEHLLHIGEVDWVNSLFLSCRFSAARIGQYNEFVYAFFKCLSTERLQYAEGWYDEHERAVDAEDITIGDWVVQRRCPHLKADLSRFGIVDGDQLTCQLHGWRFDLPSGRCLTSVGHKVRAHRVGEEVAVAEAAPPAS
;
A
#
# COMPACT_ATOMS: atom_id res chain seq x y z
N MET A 1 9.04 -22.04 15.91
CA MET A 1 8.46 -21.94 14.55
C MET A 1 9.56 -21.70 13.54
N ARG A 2 9.36 -22.11 12.28
CA ARG A 2 10.33 -21.88 11.20
C ARG A 2 9.73 -20.92 10.17
N VAL A 3 10.45 -19.86 9.82
CA VAL A 3 10.07 -18.88 8.79
C VAL A 3 11.04 -18.99 7.62
N THR A 4 10.52 -19.34 6.45
CA THR A 4 11.28 -19.38 5.20
C THR A 4 10.94 -18.15 4.37
N GLY A 5 11.92 -17.27 4.14
CA GLY A 5 11.78 -16.11 3.27
C GLY A 5 11.67 -16.53 1.82
N THR A 6 10.67 -16.02 1.10
CA THR A 6 10.44 -16.34 -0.32
C THR A 6 10.47 -15.12 -1.23
N GLY A 7 10.82 -13.93 -0.69
CA GLY A 7 11.05 -12.68 -1.43
C GLY A 7 9.97 -11.62 -1.20
N HIS A 8 10.33 -10.34 -1.27
CA HIS A 8 9.41 -9.21 -1.01
C HIS A 8 8.67 -9.31 0.34
N ALA A 9 7.35 -9.45 0.34
CA ALA A 9 6.50 -9.72 1.51
C ALA A 9 6.27 -11.23 1.76
N SER A 10 6.66 -12.08 0.80
CA SER A 10 6.32 -13.48 0.76
C SER A 10 7.16 -14.32 1.72
N MET A 11 6.50 -15.17 2.49
CA MET A 11 7.16 -16.12 3.40
C MET A 11 6.32 -17.36 3.64
N ARG A 12 6.97 -18.46 4.04
CA ARG A 12 6.32 -19.67 4.56
C ARG A 12 6.61 -19.82 6.04
N ILE A 13 5.57 -20.05 6.84
CA ILE A 13 5.65 -20.33 8.27
C ILE A 13 5.36 -21.82 8.46
N ASP A 14 6.30 -22.57 9.03
CA ASP A 14 6.11 -23.97 9.38
C ASP A 14 6.10 -24.16 10.91
N THR A 15 5.12 -24.93 11.36
CA THR A 15 4.99 -25.42 12.74
C THR A 15 4.71 -26.92 12.72
N PRO A 16 4.88 -27.64 13.85
CA PRO A 16 4.42 -29.02 13.96
C PRO A 16 2.91 -29.21 13.75
N ALA A 17 2.09 -28.16 13.92
CA ALA A 17 0.64 -28.21 13.74
C ALA A 17 0.18 -27.90 12.31
N GLY A 18 1.03 -27.28 11.48
CA GLY A 18 0.69 -26.92 10.11
C GLY A 18 1.58 -25.84 9.53
N SER A 19 1.34 -25.54 8.26
CA SER A 19 2.11 -24.61 7.44
C SER A 19 1.23 -23.50 6.82
N ILE A 20 1.75 -22.28 6.79
CA ILE A 20 1.08 -21.11 6.21
C ILE A 20 2.00 -20.51 5.14
N LEU A 21 1.52 -20.33 3.91
CA LEU A 21 2.17 -19.49 2.91
C LEU A 21 1.53 -18.10 2.92
N CYS A 22 2.35 -17.05 2.99
CA CYS A 22 1.91 -15.66 2.99
C CYS A 22 2.36 -14.96 1.71
N ASP A 23 1.45 -14.27 1.02
CA ASP A 23 1.69 -13.31 -0.08
C ASP A 23 2.65 -13.78 -1.20
N PRO A 24 2.46 -14.97 -1.80
CA PRO A 24 3.39 -15.49 -2.81
C PRO A 24 3.36 -14.67 -4.11
N TRP A 25 4.47 -13.99 -4.42
CA TRP A 25 4.65 -13.17 -5.62
C TRP A 25 5.96 -13.47 -6.37
N VAL A 26 5.88 -13.75 -7.68
CA VAL A 26 7.02 -14.14 -8.52
C VAL A 26 7.04 -13.45 -9.90
N ASN A 27 5.86 -13.24 -10.48
CA ASN A 27 5.68 -12.68 -11.82
C ASN A 27 5.72 -11.14 -11.81
N PRO A 28 6.03 -10.46 -12.93
CA PRO A 28 5.93 -9.02 -13.00
C PRO A 28 4.56 -8.47 -12.58
N ALA A 29 4.55 -7.35 -11.86
CA ALA A 29 3.36 -6.59 -11.51
C ALA A 29 3.33 -5.22 -12.22
N TYR A 30 2.14 -4.63 -12.32
CA TYR A 30 1.90 -3.26 -12.77
C TYR A 30 2.55 -2.92 -14.12
N PHE A 31 2.07 -3.54 -15.21
CA PHE A 31 2.64 -3.32 -16.55
C PHE A 31 4.15 -3.62 -16.60
N ALA A 32 4.56 -4.77 -16.05
CA ALA A 32 5.96 -5.17 -15.87
C ALA A 32 6.86 -4.05 -15.31
N SER A 33 6.32 -3.26 -14.39
CA SER A 33 7.11 -2.24 -13.69
C SER A 33 7.82 -2.83 -12.49
N TRP A 34 7.15 -3.68 -11.71
CA TRP A 34 7.67 -4.20 -10.45
C TRP A 34 8.01 -5.67 -10.60
N PHE A 35 9.16 -6.06 -10.06
CA PHE A 35 9.60 -7.44 -9.94
C PHE A 35 9.98 -7.72 -8.48
N PRO A 36 9.82 -8.97 -7.99
CA PRO A 36 10.29 -9.34 -6.67
C PRO A 36 11.80 -9.08 -6.54
N PHE A 37 12.19 -8.46 -5.43
CA PHE A 37 13.58 -8.28 -5.06
C PHE A 37 13.85 -8.80 -3.64
N PRO A 38 14.89 -9.63 -3.44
CA PRO A 38 15.72 -10.29 -4.46
C PRO A 38 14.95 -11.27 -5.37
N ASP A 39 15.60 -11.77 -6.44
CA ASP A 39 14.97 -12.76 -7.33
C ASP A 39 14.62 -14.03 -6.56
N ASN A 40 13.37 -14.47 -6.69
CA ASN A 40 12.85 -15.68 -6.07
C ASN A 40 12.39 -16.72 -7.10
N SER A 41 12.66 -16.49 -8.40
CA SER A 41 12.17 -17.35 -9.48
C SER A 41 12.82 -18.74 -9.52
N GLN A 42 13.90 -18.97 -8.76
CA GLN A 42 14.61 -20.26 -8.68
C GLN A 42 14.24 -21.08 -7.43
N LEU A 43 13.33 -20.60 -6.58
CA LEU A 43 12.86 -21.38 -5.43
C LEU A 43 12.03 -22.58 -5.89
N ASP A 44 12.02 -23.65 -5.08
CA ASP A 44 11.18 -24.83 -5.28
C ASP A 44 9.73 -24.50 -4.87
N TRP A 45 9.01 -23.87 -5.79
CA TRP A 45 7.63 -23.42 -5.56
C TRP A 45 6.63 -24.56 -5.49
N GLU A 46 6.92 -25.72 -6.09
CA GLU A 46 6.14 -26.94 -5.91
C GLU A 46 6.13 -27.38 -4.44
N THR A 47 7.29 -27.40 -3.78
CA THR A 47 7.35 -27.70 -2.34
C THR A 47 6.80 -26.56 -1.50
N LEU A 48 7.17 -25.31 -1.80
CA LEU A 48 6.73 -24.15 -1.00
C LEU A 48 5.22 -23.95 -1.03
N GLY A 49 4.56 -24.23 -2.15
CA GLY A 49 3.12 -24.10 -2.34
C GLY A 49 2.28 -25.28 -1.83
N ASP A 50 2.92 -26.39 -1.43
CA ASP A 50 2.24 -27.47 -0.70
C ASP A 50 2.14 -27.11 0.79
N VAL A 51 1.04 -26.43 1.13
CA VAL A 51 0.74 -25.88 2.47
C VAL A 51 -0.68 -26.18 2.91
N ASP A 52 -0.88 -26.13 4.23
CA ASP A 52 -2.18 -26.34 4.87
C ASP A 52 -3.06 -25.08 4.79
N TYR A 53 -2.43 -23.91 4.91
CA TYR A 53 -3.08 -22.61 4.91
C TYR A 53 -2.42 -21.63 3.94
N LEU A 54 -3.23 -20.79 3.32
CA LEU A 54 -2.80 -19.67 2.49
C LEU A 54 -3.33 -18.38 3.11
N TYR A 55 -2.44 -17.39 3.28
CA TYR A 55 -2.80 -16.03 3.66
C TYR A 55 -2.33 -15.09 2.56
N VAL A 56 -3.22 -14.21 2.10
CA VAL A 56 -2.83 -13.05 1.29
C VAL A 56 -3.36 -11.80 1.96
N SER A 57 -2.47 -10.87 2.27
CA SER A 57 -2.79 -9.68 3.06
C SER A 57 -3.82 -8.77 2.35
N HIS A 58 -3.68 -8.55 1.04
CA HIS A 58 -4.61 -7.77 0.22
C HIS A 58 -4.40 -8.04 -1.28
N LEU A 59 -5.27 -7.50 -2.14
CA LEU A 59 -5.31 -7.80 -3.59
C LEU A 59 -4.29 -7.02 -4.44
N HIS A 60 -3.32 -6.31 -3.85
CA HIS A 60 -2.30 -5.66 -4.68
C HIS A 60 -1.47 -6.74 -5.39
N ARG A 61 -1.09 -6.48 -6.65
CA ARG A 61 -0.50 -7.51 -7.52
C ARG A 61 0.90 -7.97 -7.09
N ASP A 62 1.57 -7.23 -6.20
CA ASP A 62 2.82 -7.64 -5.55
C ASP A 62 2.63 -8.50 -4.29
N HIS A 63 1.38 -8.80 -3.92
CA HIS A 63 0.98 -9.70 -2.84
C HIS A 63 0.06 -10.83 -3.37
N PHE A 64 -0.78 -10.52 -4.37
CA PHE A 64 -1.72 -11.43 -5.03
C PHE A 64 -1.27 -11.74 -6.47
N ASP A 65 -0.31 -12.65 -6.63
CA ASP A 65 0.12 -13.13 -7.94
C ASP A 65 -0.80 -14.25 -8.44
N ALA A 66 -1.88 -13.88 -9.10
CA ALA A 66 -2.89 -14.82 -9.60
C ALA A 66 -2.30 -15.97 -10.43
N ALA A 67 -1.31 -15.69 -11.29
CA ALA A 67 -0.68 -16.69 -12.13
C ALA A 67 0.15 -17.69 -11.30
N HIS A 68 0.87 -17.21 -10.29
CA HIS A 68 1.64 -18.05 -9.38
C HIS A 68 0.73 -18.87 -8.46
N LEU A 69 -0.26 -18.22 -7.83
CA LEU A 69 -1.28 -18.85 -6.99
C LEU A 69 -2.02 -19.97 -7.73
N LYS A 70 -2.36 -19.76 -9.00
CA LYS A 70 -3.02 -20.78 -9.83
C LYS A 70 -2.15 -22.01 -10.07
N ARG A 71 -0.85 -21.79 -10.30
CA ARG A 71 0.07 -22.82 -10.78
C ARG A 71 0.71 -23.63 -9.66
N TYR A 72 1.13 -22.98 -8.57
CA TYR A 72 2.04 -23.58 -7.59
C TYR A 72 1.42 -23.80 -6.22
N VAL A 73 0.36 -23.07 -5.85
CA VAL A 73 -0.25 -23.20 -4.52
C VAL A 73 -1.33 -24.28 -4.50
N SER A 74 -1.23 -25.18 -3.53
CA SER A 74 -2.13 -26.30 -3.33
C SER A 74 -3.59 -25.85 -3.16
N LYS A 75 -4.49 -26.35 -4.00
CA LYS A 75 -5.94 -26.06 -3.91
C LYS A 75 -6.64 -26.76 -2.75
N LYS A 76 -5.90 -27.58 -1.99
CA LYS A 76 -6.37 -28.15 -0.72
C LYS A 76 -6.19 -27.18 0.45
N ALA A 77 -5.27 -26.22 0.32
CA ALA A 77 -5.00 -25.23 1.36
C ALA A 77 -6.30 -24.50 1.74
N THR A 78 -6.47 -24.24 3.04
CA THR A 78 -7.54 -23.38 3.53
C THR A 78 -7.08 -21.94 3.44
N VAL A 79 -7.80 -21.12 2.67
CA VAL A 79 -7.51 -19.70 2.56
C VAL A 79 -8.01 -18.98 3.82
N LEU A 80 -7.10 -18.29 4.50
CA LEU A 80 -7.39 -17.45 5.65
C LEU A 80 -7.85 -16.08 5.14
N LEU A 81 -9.16 -15.80 5.23
CA LEU A 81 -9.74 -14.56 4.72
C LEU A 81 -9.83 -13.50 5.83
N PRO A 82 -9.25 -12.30 5.64
CA PRO A 82 -9.53 -11.13 6.47
C PRO A 82 -11.02 -10.74 6.40
N GLU A 83 -11.53 -10.07 7.43
CA GLU A 83 -12.90 -9.51 7.44
C GLU A 83 -12.99 -8.23 6.60
N PHE A 84 -12.77 -8.36 5.28
CA PHE A 84 -12.94 -7.27 4.33
C PHE A 84 -14.40 -6.97 4.00
N PRO A 85 -14.72 -5.73 3.60
CA PRO A 85 -16.10 -5.29 3.39
C PRO A 85 -16.75 -5.86 2.12
N THR A 86 -15.97 -6.33 1.16
CA THR A 86 -16.44 -6.90 -0.12
C THR A 86 -16.06 -8.38 -0.23
N SER A 87 -16.75 -9.12 -1.12
CA SER A 87 -16.42 -10.53 -1.40
C SER A 87 -15.29 -10.68 -2.41
N GLU A 88 -14.78 -9.58 -2.99
CA GLU A 88 -13.85 -9.57 -4.12
C GLU A 88 -12.64 -10.50 -3.92
N MET A 89 -12.01 -10.47 -2.73
CA MET A 89 -10.88 -11.36 -2.46
C MET A 89 -11.27 -12.85 -2.46
N GLU A 90 -12.42 -13.19 -1.88
CA GLU A 90 -12.90 -14.57 -1.90
C GLU A 90 -13.25 -15.01 -3.34
N ASP A 91 -13.89 -14.13 -4.11
CA ASP A 91 -14.29 -14.40 -5.49
C ASP A 91 -13.06 -14.64 -6.38
N GLU A 92 -12.03 -13.79 -6.26
CA GLU A 92 -10.73 -13.97 -6.94
C GLU A 92 -10.10 -15.34 -6.59
N PHE A 93 -10.07 -15.73 -5.31
CA PHE A 93 -9.57 -17.06 -4.94
C PHE A 93 -10.43 -18.21 -5.50
N ARG A 94 -11.76 -18.06 -5.54
CA ARG A 94 -12.65 -19.06 -6.14
C ARG A 94 -12.39 -19.21 -7.64
N GLU A 95 -12.15 -18.12 -8.35
CA GLU A 95 -11.78 -18.15 -9.78
C GLU A 95 -10.44 -18.87 -10.02
N LEU A 96 -9.50 -18.76 -9.07
CA LEU A 96 -8.24 -19.50 -9.08
C LEU A 96 -8.38 -20.98 -8.65
N GLY A 97 -9.60 -21.43 -8.31
CA GLY A 97 -9.92 -22.82 -7.98
C GLY A 97 -9.79 -23.20 -6.51
N PHE A 98 -9.63 -22.25 -5.60
CA PHE A 98 -9.66 -22.52 -4.16
C PHE A 98 -11.10 -22.79 -3.69
N THR A 99 -11.26 -23.74 -2.77
CA THR A 99 -12.59 -24.21 -2.33
C THR A 99 -12.78 -24.21 -0.81
N ASN A 100 -11.69 -24.12 -0.05
CA ASN A 100 -11.69 -24.13 1.41
C ASN A 100 -11.33 -22.74 1.93
N PHE A 101 -12.19 -22.17 2.77
CA PHE A 101 -12.05 -20.81 3.28
C PHE A 101 -12.32 -20.79 4.77
N LEU A 102 -11.45 -20.13 5.53
CA LEU A 102 -11.70 -19.73 6.90
C LEU A 102 -11.92 -18.21 6.92
N LYS A 103 -13.18 -17.80 7.10
CA LYS A 103 -13.52 -16.39 7.31
C LYS A 103 -13.22 -16.02 8.75
N THR A 104 -12.21 -15.19 8.95
CA THR A 104 -11.88 -14.66 10.28
C THR A 104 -12.82 -13.50 10.64
N ARG A 105 -12.87 -13.17 11.93
CA ARG A 105 -13.44 -11.91 12.42
C ARG A 105 -12.29 -11.01 12.83
N ASN A 106 -12.44 -9.71 12.57
CA ASN A 106 -11.38 -8.75 12.84
C ASN A 106 -10.93 -8.83 14.30
N GLU A 107 -9.63 -9.04 14.50
CA GLU A 107 -8.99 -9.08 15.82
C GLU A 107 -9.44 -10.24 16.75
N GLU A 108 -10.19 -11.22 16.24
CA GLU A 108 -10.54 -12.42 17.00
C GLU A 108 -9.51 -13.54 16.75
N VAL A 109 -9.00 -14.14 17.84
CA VAL A 109 -8.10 -15.30 17.77
C VAL A 109 -8.88 -16.56 17.41
N VAL A 110 -8.41 -17.25 16.38
CA VAL A 110 -8.91 -18.57 15.98
C VAL A 110 -7.85 -19.62 16.25
N GLU A 111 -8.22 -20.67 16.99
CA GLU A 111 -7.40 -21.86 17.17
C GLU A 111 -7.71 -22.86 16.05
N LEU A 112 -6.67 -23.19 15.29
CA LEU A 112 -6.65 -24.16 14.21
C LEU A 112 -6.21 -25.54 14.73
N ASP A 113 -6.31 -26.56 13.88
CA ASP A 113 -5.90 -27.92 14.21
C ASP A 113 -4.46 -27.98 14.75
N GLY A 114 -4.24 -28.84 15.75
CA GLY A 114 -2.91 -29.04 16.35
C GLY A 114 -2.46 -27.93 17.31
N GLY A 115 -3.30 -26.94 17.60
CA GLY A 115 -3.01 -25.86 18.56
C GLY A 115 -2.30 -24.65 17.96
N LEU A 116 -2.23 -24.55 16.62
CA LEU A 116 -1.82 -23.34 15.92
C LEU A 116 -2.90 -22.27 16.08
N LYS A 117 -2.53 -21.07 16.49
CA LYS A 117 -3.48 -19.95 16.60
C LYS A 117 -3.14 -18.86 15.62
N VAL A 118 -4.17 -18.28 15.03
CA VAL A 118 -4.07 -17.15 14.12
C VAL A 118 -5.03 -16.06 14.53
N MET A 119 -4.65 -14.81 14.27
CA MET A 119 -5.55 -13.66 14.34
C MET A 119 -5.23 -12.75 13.15
N ILE A 120 -6.27 -12.22 12.50
CA ILE A 120 -6.11 -11.28 11.39
C ILE A 120 -6.75 -9.95 11.80
N GLN A 121 -5.98 -8.86 11.64
CA GLN A 121 -6.49 -7.50 11.72
C GLN A 121 -6.73 -6.99 10.30
N ALA A 122 -7.96 -6.63 9.97
CA ALA A 122 -8.35 -6.03 8.72
C ALA A 122 -8.48 -4.50 8.87
N LEU A 123 -7.74 -3.76 8.06
CA LEU A 123 -7.90 -2.33 7.85
C LEU A 123 -8.80 -2.14 6.64
N THR A 124 -9.87 -1.35 6.77
CA THR A 124 -10.94 -1.30 5.77
C THR A 124 -11.17 0.09 5.17
N SER A 125 -10.29 1.06 5.39
CA SER A 125 -10.45 2.36 4.75
C SER A 125 -10.42 2.23 3.22
N PRO A 126 -11.21 2.99 2.45
CA PRO A 126 -11.08 3.07 0.99
C PRO A 126 -9.67 3.46 0.52
N THR A 127 -8.86 4.07 1.39
CA THR A 127 -7.46 4.40 1.11
C THR A 127 -6.49 3.24 1.35
N ASP A 128 -6.85 2.26 2.17
CA ASP A 128 -6.03 1.08 2.50
C ASP A 128 -6.19 0.05 1.38
N GLY A 129 -5.07 -0.53 0.90
CA GLY A 129 -4.98 -1.48 -0.21
C GLY A 129 -6.05 -1.37 -1.31
N PRO A 130 -6.40 -2.43 -2.05
CA PRO A 130 -7.58 -2.47 -2.91
C PRO A 130 -8.86 -2.57 -2.08
N ILE A 131 -9.18 -1.52 -1.30
CA ILE A 131 -10.30 -1.49 -0.35
C ILE A 131 -10.10 -2.49 0.79
N GLY A 132 -8.88 -2.50 1.31
CA GLY A 132 -8.51 -3.23 2.51
C GLY A 132 -7.02 -3.58 2.53
N ASP A 133 -6.47 -3.68 3.74
CA ASP A 133 -5.15 -4.24 4.02
C ASP A 133 -5.22 -5.06 5.30
N SER A 134 -4.31 -6.00 5.53
CA SER A 134 -4.38 -6.83 6.74
C SER A 134 -3.04 -7.33 7.26
N SER A 135 -3.02 -7.54 8.58
CA SER A 135 -1.90 -8.15 9.32
C SER A 135 -2.28 -9.53 9.84
N LEU A 136 -1.31 -10.44 9.86
CA LEU A 136 -1.46 -11.80 10.41
C LEU A 136 -0.60 -11.96 11.66
N TRP A 137 -1.25 -12.30 12.77
CA TRP A 137 -0.60 -12.77 13.99
C TRP A 137 -0.69 -14.30 14.08
N VAL A 138 0.41 -14.95 14.47
CA VAL A 138 0.52 -16.41 14.57
C VAL A 138 1.13 -16.81 15.91
N GLU A 139 0.52 -17.77 16.60
CA GLU A 139 1.04 -18.37 17.83
C GLU A 139 1.04 -19.90 17.79
N TYR A 140 2.11 -20.49 18.30
CA TYR A 140 2.28 -21.93 18.44
C TYR A 140 3.34 -22.19 19.51
N ASP A 141 2.95 -22.96 20.52
CA ASP A 141 3.81 -23.36 21.65
C ASP A 141 4.50 -22.15 22.32
N GLY A 142 3.75 -21.06 22.49
CA GLY A 142 4.21 -19.83 23.15
C GLY A 142 5.06 -18.90 22.27
N VAL A 143 5.52 -19.34 21.10
CA VAL A 143 6.19 -18.47 20.11
C VAL A 143 5.12 -17.66 19.38
N ARG A 144 5.34 -16.35 19.23
CA ARG A 144 4.41 -15.40 18.60
C ARG A 144 5.09 -14.60 17.51
N LEU A 145 4.47 -14.51 16.34
CA LEU A 145 4.92 -13.70 15.22
C LEU A 145 3.82 -12.73 14.80
N LEU A 146 4.19 -11.52 14.42
CA LEU A 146 3.33 -10.56 13.75
C LEU A 146 3.88 -10.30 12.34
N ASN A 147 3.22 -10.84 11.32
CA ASN A 147 3.35 -10.36 9.96
C ASN A 147 2.44 -9.14 9.78
N GLN A 148 2.95 -7.96 10.12
CA GLN A 148 2.24 -6.70 9.94
C GLN A 148 2.06 -6.38 8.46
N ASN A 149 3.04 -6.77 7.63
CA ASN A 149 3.04 -6.53 6.20
C ASN A 149 2.97 -5.03 5.86
N ASP A 150 2.20 -4.66 4.84
CA ASP A 150 1.94 -3.29 4.40
C ASP A 150 0.99 -2.50 5.31
N ALA A 151 0.26 -3.22 6.17
CA ALA A 151 -0.77 -2.63 7.00
C ALA A 151 -0.22 -1.54 7.92
N ARG A 152 -0.98 -0.46 8.05
CA ARG A 152 -0.63 0.73 8.84
C ARG A 152 -1.65 0.97 9.95
N PRO A 153 -1.82 0.01 10.89
CA PRO A 153 -2.78 0.18 11.96
C PRO A 153 -2.43 1.39 12.82
N THR A 154 -3.45 1.99 13.42
CA THR A 154 -3.24 3.13 14.33
C THR A 154 -2.50 2.74 15.59
N ASP A 155 -2.48 1.47 15.95
CA ASP A 155 -1.56 0.94 16.94
C ASP A 155 -1.51 -0.59 16.92
N LEU A 156 -0.61 -1.14 17.72
CA LEU A 156 -0.37 -2.58 17.85
C LEU A 156 -0.82 -3.14 19.21
N SER A 157 -1.66 -2.42 19.96
CA SER A 157 -2.04 -2.81 21.33
C SER A 157 -2.75 -4.15 21.37
N THR A 158 -3.68 -4.40 20.44
CA THR A 158 -4.35 -5.69 20.29
C THR A 158 -3.34 -6.85 20.19
N PHE A 159 -2.27 -6.69 19.42
CA PHE A 159 -1.23 -7.74 19.32
C PHE A 159 -0.41 -7.89 20.60
N ALA A 160 -0.07 -6.77 21.26
CA ALA A 160 0.70 -6.79 22.51
C ALA A 160 -0.10 -7.40 23.68
N GLU A 161 -1.43 -7.22 23.70
CA GLU A 161 -2.33 -7.82 24.69
C GLU A 161 -2.40 -9.35 24.57
N LEU A 162 -2.15 -9.90 23.37
CA LEU A 162 -2.03 -11.35 23.14
C LEU A 162 -0.70 -11.94 23.65
N GLY A 163 0.21 -11.09 24.11
CA GLY A 163 1.49 -11.44 24.71
C GLY A 163 2.71 -10.99 23.88
N HIS A 164 3.90 -11.19 24.45
CA HIS A 164 5.16 -10.76 23.84
C HIS A 164 5.38 -11.37 22.46
N VAL A 165 5.62 -10.51 21.46
CA VAL A 165 5.89 -10.91 20.07
C VAL A 165 7.39 -11.16 19.90
N HIS A 166 7.76 -12.30 19.34
CA HIS A 166 9.16 -12.71 19.18
C HIS A 166 9.71 -12.30 17.81
N ALA A 167 8.85 -12.23 16.79
CA ALA A 167 9.21 -11.79 15.44
C ALA A 167 8.18 -10.82 14.87
N HIS A 168 8.64 -9.65 14.44
CA HIS A 168 7.84 -8.62 13.83
C HIS A 168 8.31 -8.38 12.40
N LEU A 169 7.44 -8.67 11.43
CA LEU A 169 7.71 -8.49 10.02
C LEU A 169 6.87 -7.32 9.51
N LEU A 170 7.52 -6.30 8.95
CA LEU A 170 6.87 -5.03 8.61
C LEU A 170 7.50 -4.35 7.39
N GLN A 171 6.67 -3.56 6.68
CA GLN A 171 7.10 -2.71 5.58
C GLN A 171 8.01 -1.57 6.05
N PHE A 172 9.11 -1.37 5.32
CA PHE A 172 10.04 -0.27 5.54
C PHE A 172 10.36 0.54 4.27
N SER A 173 10.02 0.02 3.09
CA SER A 173 10.26 0.68 1.81
C SER A 173 9.01 1.40 1.30
N GLY A 174 9.18 2.29 0.33
CA GLY A 174 8.05 2.94 -0.32
C GLY A 174 7.33 2.01 -1.29
N ALA A 175 6.02 1.91 -1.20
CA ALA A 175 5.15 1.24 -2.17
C ALA A 175 4.18 2.25 -2.81
N ILE A 176 4.72 3.23 -3.55
CA ILE A 176 3.95 4.38 -4.08
C ILE A 176 4.79 5.18 -5.09
N TRP A 177 4.15 5.93 -5.99
CA TRP A 177 4.81 6.70 -7.06
C TRP A 177 5.29 8.12 -6.69
N TYR A 178 4.72 8.78 -5.67
CA TYR A 178 5.10 10.15 -5.30
C TYR A 178 6.43 10.18 -4.53
N PRO A 179 7.37 11.10 -4.81
CA PRO A 179 7.32 12.16 -5.82
C PRO A 179 7.94 11.78 -7.17
N MET A 180 8.38 10.52 -7.33
CA MET A 180 9.20 10.03 -8.43
C MET A 180 8.62 10.39 -9.82
N VAL A 181 7.32 10.17 -9.99
CA VAL A 181 6.60 10.42 -11.26
C VAL A 181 6.11 11.86 -11.44
N TYR A 182 6.21 12.70 -10.41
CA TYR A 182 5.66 14.05 -10.49
C TYR A 182 6.57 14.97 -11.30
N GLU A 183 5.98 15.82 -12.14
CA GLU A 183 6.68 16.84 -12.93
C GLU A 183 7.07 18.01 -12.02
N LEU A 184 8.22 17.87 -11.38
CA LEU A 184 8.79 18.83 -10.44
C LEU A 184 10.27 19.08 -10.80
N PRO A 185 10.81 20.27 -10.46
CA PRO A 185 12.25 20.48 -10.50
C PRO A 185 12.99 19.41 -9.69
N ASN A 186 14.14 18.92 -10.18
CA ASN A 186 14.87 17.82 -9.55
C ASN A 186 15.17 18.06 -8.05
N ALA A 187 15.59 19.27 -7.68
CA ALA A 187 15.84 19.62 -6.28
C ALA A 187 14.59 19.46 -5.40
N ALA A 188 13.39 19.77 -5.93
CA ALA A 188 12.13 19.57 -5.22
C ALA A 188 11.77 18.08 -5.13
N LYS A 189 12.00 17.29 -6.19
CA LYS A 189 11.81 15.83 -6.14
C LYS A 189 12.70 15.19 -5.07
N THR A 190 13.99 15.52 -5.05
CA THR A 190 14.93 15.01 -4.04
C THR A 190 14.50 15.40 -2.63
N ALA A 191 14.13 16.66 -2.39
CA ALA A 191 13.69 17.12 -1.08
C ALA A 191 12.41 16.41 -0.61
N PHE A 192 11.39 16.26 -1.47
CA PHE A 192 10.16 15.55 -1.13
C PHE A 192 10.37 14.04 -0.99
N GLY A 193 11.30 13.48 -1.77
CA GLY A 193 11.67 12.07 -1.73
C GLY A 193 12.33 11.72 -0.40
N LYS A 194 13.34 12.52 -0.01
CA LYS A 194 14.01 12.40 1.29
C LYS A 194 13.01 12.53 2.44
N GLN A 195 12.17 13.56 2.42
CA GLN A 195 11.13 13.72 3.45
C GLN A 195 10.20 12.52 3.54
N LYS A 196 9.90 11.86 2.41
CA LYS A 196 9.03 10.68 2.39
C LYS A 196 9.75 9.44 2.92
N ARG A 197 11.02 9.24 2.54
CA ARG A 197 11.89 8.18 3.07
C ARG A 197 12.06 8.30 4.58
N ASP A 198 12.35 9.51 5.07
CA ASP A 198 12.50 9.78 6.51
C ASP A 198 11.19 9.46 7.26
N ARG A 199 10.03 9.92 6.76
CA ARG A 199 8.72 9.60 7.36
C ARG A 199 8.36 8.12 7.34
N GLN A 200 8.78 7.40 6.30
CA GLN A 200 8.61 5.95 6.23
C GLN A 200 9.38 5.29 7.38
N PHE A 201 10.66 5.63 7.54
CA PHE A 201 11.49 5.11 8.62
C PHE A 201 10.98 5.52 10.00
N ASP A 202 10.60 6.79 10.21
CA ASP A 202 10.01 7.25 11.48
C ASP A 202 8.81 6.38 11.89
N ARG A 203 7.94 6.05 10.93
CA ARG A 203 6.79 5.18 11.17
C ARG A 203 7.23 3.74 11.49
N THR A 204 8.19 3.20 10.75
CA THR A 204 8.72 1.85 10.98
C THR A 204 9.37 1.74 12.36
N TRP A 205 10.19 2.70 12.79
CA TRP A 205 10.81 2.73 14.13
C TRP A 205 9.77 2.80 15.22
N ARG A 206 8.72 3.59 15.01
CA ARG A 206 7.62 3.67 15.96
C ARG A 206 6.92 2.32 16.14
N TYR A 207 6.61 1.59 15.06
CA TYR A 207 6.01 0.26 15.19
C TYR A 207 6.91 -0.72 15.93
N ILE A 208 8.22 -0.65 15.69
CA ILE A 208 9.22 -1.46 16.39
C ILE A 208 9.27 -1.11 17.88
N ASP A 209 9.25 0.18 18.25
CA ASP A 209 9.24 0.61 19.66
C ASP A 209 7.90 0.36 20.37
N ASP A 210 6.77 0.45 19.65
CA ASP A 210 5.43 0.13 20.17
C ASP A 210 5.34 -1.37 20.51
N LEU A 211 5.86 -2.27 19.66
CA LEU A 211 5.73 -3.71 19.83
C LEU A 211 6.88 -4.36 20.63
N LYS A 212 8.09 -3.80 20.53
CA LYS A 212 9.32 -4.27 21.19
C LYS A 212 9.61 -5.75 20.96
N ALA A 213 9.39 -6.22 19.74
CA ALA A 213 9.64 -7.62 19.40
C ALA A 213 11.13 -7.97 19.50
N ASP A 214 11.42 -9.24 19.82
CA ASP A 214 12.81 -9.71 19.97
C ASP A 214 13.59 -9.62 18.65
N HIS A 215 12.91 -9.84 17.53
CA HIS A 215 13.50 -9.83 16.19
C HIS A 215 12.62 -9.05 15.20
N VAL A 216 13.26 -8.22 14.37
CA VAL A 216 12.60 -7.38 13.37
C VAL A 216 13.00 -7.83 11.97
N PHE A 217 12.03 -8.08 11.11
CA PHE A 217 12.24 -8.55 9.74
C PHE A 217 11.76 -7.47 8.75
N PRO A 218 12.67 -6.75 8.08
CA PRO A 218 12.31 -5.78 7.06
C PRO A 218 11.83 -6.52 5.80
N ILE A 219 10.52 -6.50 5.54
CA ILE A 219 9.88 -7.14 4.40
C ILE A 219 9.08 -6.12 3.57
N ALA A 220 8.36 -6.60 2.55
CA ALA A 220 7.41 -5.84 1.75
C ALA A 220 8.03 -4.59 1.12
N GLY A 221 9.20 -4.81 0.51
CA GLY A 221 9.86 -3.84 -0.34
C GLY A 221 11.39 -3.88 -0.24
N PRO A 222 12.06 -3.18 -1.16
CA PRO A 222 11.47 -2.55 -2.34
C PRO A 222 11.21 -3.62 -3.41
N PRO A 223 10.29 -3.38 -4.37
CA PRO A 223 10.36 -4.07 -5.65
C PRO A 223 11.64 -3.65 -6.40
N CYS A 224 12.05 -4.39 -7.43
CA CYS A 224 13.02 -3.90 -8.41
C CYS A 224 12.37 -3.53 -9.75
N PHE A 225 12.99 -2.58 -10.44
CA PHE A 225 12.53 -2.05 -11.72
C PHE A 225 13.49 -2.49 -12.82
N LEU A 226 13.06 -3.40 -13.69
CA LEU A 226 13.96 -4.02 -14.68
C LEU A 226 13.79 -3.49 -16.10
N ASP A 227 12.69 -2.78 -16.40
CA ASP A 227 12.53 -2.07 -17.66
C ASP A 227 13.47 -0.85 -17.70
N ASP A 228 14.10 -0.65 -18.86
CA ASP A 228 15.00 0.46 -19.16
C ASP A 228 14.37 1.83 -18.83
N GLU A 229 13.06 2.00 -19.05
CA GLU A 229 12.31 3.24 -18.79
C GLU A 229 12.14 3.56 -17.29
N LEU A 230 12.32 2.56 -16.43
CA LEU A 230 12.05 2.62 -15.00
C LEU A 230 13.31 2.33 -14.16
N TRP A 231 14.41 1.97 -14.80
CA TRP A 231 15.67 1.56 -14.17
C TRP A 231 16.19 2.56 -13.14
N GLN A 232 15.96 3.86 -13.37
CA GLN A 232 16.31 4.96 -12.48
C GLN A 232 15.67 4.90 -11.09
N PHE A 233 14.60 4.11 -10.91
CA PHE A 233 13.92 3.97 -9.61
C PHE A 233 14.59 2.97 -8.68
N ASN A 234 15.54 2.14 -9.15
CA ASN A 234 16.33 1.30 -8.25
C ASN A 234 17.26 2.18 -7.39
N ASP A 235 17.30 1.94 -6.08
CA ASP A 235 18.20 2.63 -5.14
C ASP A 235 19.64 2.12 -5.29
N ILE A 236 20.28 2.47 -6.42
CA ILE A 236 21.67 2.08 -6.78
C ILE A 236 22.51 3.27 -7.28
N PHE A 237 21.94 4.47 -7.32
CA PHE A 237 22.60 5.67 -7.86
C PHE A 237 22.98 6.71 -6.79
N GLY A 238 22.78 6.39 -5.50
CA GLY A 238 23.06 7.31 -4.40
C GLY A 238 22.11 8.51 -4.33
N ASP A 239 20.91 8.41 -4.89
CA ASP A 239 19.88 9.45 -4.77
C ASP A 239 19.22 9.39 -3.38
N GLU A 240 19.54 10.35 -2.52
CA GLU A 240 18.90 10.48 -1.20
C GLU A 240 17.37 10.66 -1.29
N GLY A 241 16.87 11.12 -2.44
CA GLY A 241 15.45 11.27 -2.73
C GLY A 241 14.74 9.98 -3.17
N ASN A 242 15.46 8.88 -3.38
CA ASN A 242 14.85 7.62 -3.74
C ASN A 242 14.05 7.05 -2.55
N ILE A 243 12.79 6.72 -2.80
CA ILE A 243 11.83 6.24 -1.80
C ILE A 243 11.77 4.71 -1.71
N PHE A 244 12.61 3.99 -2.46
CA PHE A 244 12.66 2.54 -2.54
C PHE A 244 13.94 1.97 -1.88
N PRO A 245 14.24 2.30 -0.61
CA PRO A 245 15.41 1.74 0.07
C PRO A 245 15.28 0.22 0.19
N ASP A 246 16.42 -0.49 0.17
CA ASP A 246 16.48 -1.93 0.41
C ASP A 246 16.79 -2.32 1.87
N GLN A 247 16.79 -3.61 2.15
CA GLN A 247 16.98 -4.13 3.50
C GLN A 247 18.38 -3.79 4.06
N SER A 248 19.40 -3.60 3.22
CA SER A 248 20.73 -3.16 3.68
C SER A 248 20.71 -1.71 4.15
N VAL A 249 19.97 -0.85 3.44
CA VAL A 249 19.72 0.53 3.88
C VAL A 249 18.93 0.50 5.19
N PHE A 250 17.87 -0.32 5.29
CA PHE A 250 17.11 -0.46 6.52
C PHE A 250 18.01 -0.79 7.71
N LEU A 251 18.88 -1.80 7.59
CA LEU A 251 19.79 -2.18 8.66
C LEU A 251 20.73 -1.03 9.05
N SER A 252 21.25 -0.30 8.06
CA SER A 252 22.11 0.87 8.27
C SER A 252 21.37 1.99 9.03
N GLU A 253 20.16 2.35 8.62
CA GLU A 253 19.36 3.38 9.29
C GLU A 253 18.89 2.92 10.69
N TYR A 254 18.50 1.65 10.83
CA TYR A 254 18.06 1.08 12.10
C TYR A 254 19.19 1.09 13.14
N ALA A 255 20.43 0.79 12.72
CA ALA A 255 21.59 0.85 13.59
C ALA A 255 21.88 2.27 14.12
N LYS A 256 21.59 3.33 13.34
CA LYS A 256 21.78 4.72 13.78
C LYS A 256 20.86 5.10 14.94
N VAL A 257 19.71 4.44 15.07
CA VAL A 257 18.77 4.62 16.18
C VAL A 257 18.94 3.55 17.29
N GLY A 258 20.02 2.77 17.23
CA GLY A 258 20.36 1.76 18.24
C GLY A 258 19.74 0.37 18.01
N GLY A 259 19.08 0.15 16.87
CA GLY A 259 18.53 -1.14 16.49
C GLY A 259 19.62 -2.17 16.18
N THR A 260 19.54 -3.35 16.79
CA THR A 260 20.55 -4.43 16.64
C THR A 260 19.94 -5.79 16.33
N ASN A 261 18.62 -5.90 16.31
CA ASN A 261 17.88 -7.16 16.19
C ASN A 261 17.18 -7.35 14.83
N GLY A 262 17.70 -6.70 13.78
CA GLY A 262 17.20 -6.86 12.40
C GLY A 262 17.65 -8.18 11.75
N ILE A 263 16.73 -8.90 11.10
CA ILE A 263 17.01 -10.15 10.36
C ILE A 263 16.49 -10.03 8.92
N VAL A 264 17.40 -10.05 7.94
CA VAL A 264 17.03 -10.03 6.52
C VAL A 264 16.62 -11.41 6.03
N LEU A 265 15.51 -11.50 5.31
CA LEU A 265 15.09 -12.73 4.64
C LEU A 265 15.41 -12.67 3.15
N LEU A 266 16.63 -13.05 2.75
CA LEU A 266 16.89 -13.34 1.33
C LEU A 266 16.01 -14.53 0.89
N PRO A 267 15.56 -14.61 -0.38
CA PRO A 267 14.83 -15.77 -0.89
C PRO A 267 15.58 -17.08 -0.59
N GLY A 268 14.93 -17.99 0.15
CA GLY A 268 15.52 -19.25 0.64
C GLY A 268 16.17 -19.16 2.02
N SER A 269 16.22 -17.99 2.66
CA SER A 269 16.65 -17.88 4.06
C SER A 269 15.65 -18.55 4.97
N VAL A 270 16.14 -19.25 5.99
CA VAL A 270 15.32 -19.97 6.96
C VAL A 270 15.69 -19.49 8.35
N THR A 271 14.72 -18.94 9.08
CA THR A 271 14.87 -18.51 10.47
C THR A 271 14.05 -19.40 11.38
N GLU A 272 14.71 -20.06 12.33
CA GLU A 272 14.06 -20.75 13.44
C GLU A 272 13.86 -19.77 14.60
N VAL A 273 12.61 -19.47 14.92
CA VAL A 273 12.20 -18.57 16.01
C VAL A 273 11.72 -19.39 17.20
N THR A 274 12.29 -19.12 18.37
CA THR A 274 11.94 -19.72 19.67
C THR A 274 11.54 -18.62 20.66
N THR A 275 11.06 -19.00 21.84
CA THR A 275 10.73 -18.04 22.90
C THR A 275 11.96 -17.34 23.51
N THR A 276 13.18 -17.78 23.18
CA THR A 276 14.43 -17.27 23.75
C THR A 276 15.41 -16.72 22.72
N GLY A 277 15.03 -16.73 21.44
CA GLY A 277 15.87 -16.20 20.36
C GLY A 277 15.56 -16.79 18.99
N ALA A 278 16.32 -16.35 17.99
CA ALA A 278 16.22 -16.81 16.61
C ALA A 278 17.58 -17.17 16.02
N THR A 279 17.61 -18.19 15.16
CA THR A 279 18.79 -18.58 14.37
C THR A 279 18.43 -18.61 12.89
N THR A 280 19.23 -17.94 12.06
CA THR A 280 18.97 -17.83 10.62
C THR A 280 20.06 -18.50 9.81
N THR A 281 19.65 -19.32 8.85
CA THR A 281 20.51 -19.86 7.78
C THR A 281 20.18 -19.15 6.48
N HIS A 282 21.19 -18.60 5.81
CA HIS A 282 21.03 -17.94 4.52
C HIS A 282 21.58 -18.81 3.39
N PRO A 283 21.04 -18.69 2.15
CA PRO A 283 21.62 -19.34 0.97
C PRO A 283 23.00 -18.78 0.62
N MET A 284 23.30 -17.55 1.02
CA MET A 284 24.59 -16.88 0.87
C MET A 284 24.73 -15.77 1.94
N PRO A 285 25.94 -15.26 2.21
CA PRO A 285 26.13 -14.15 3.13
C PRO A 285 25.34 -12.90 2.70
N VAL A 286 24.60 -12.29 3.63
CA VAL A 286 23.73 -11.12 3.36
C VAL A 286 24.53 -9.92 2.88
N GLU A 287 25.67 -9.63 3.52
CA GLU A 287 26.55 -8.53 3.12
C GLU A 287 27.11 -8.74 1.71
N GLU A 288 27.45 -9.98 1.35
CA GLU A 288 27.93 -10.32 0.02
C GLU A 288 26.84 -10.12 -1.05
N PHE A 289 25.60 -10.49 -0.75
CA PHE A 289 24.47 -10.24 -1.66
C PHE A 289 24.32 -8.75 -1.96
N PHE A 290 24.24 -7.90 -0.94
CA PHE A 290 24.04 -6.46 -1.14
C PHE A 290 25.26 -5.75 -1.73
N ALA A 291 26.48 -6.21 -1.45
CA ALA A 291 27.68 -5.71 -2.11
C ALA A 291 27.67 -5.96 -3.63
N ASN A 292 26.94 -6.97 -4.10
CA ASN A 292 26.79 -7.33 -5.51
C ASN A 292 25.41 -6.97 -6.10
N LYS A 293 24.61 -6.13 -5.41
CA LYS A 293 23.24 -5.76 -5.80
C LYS A 293 23.13 -5.31 -7.27
N VAL A 294 24.05 -4.48 -7.76
CA VAL A 294 24.01 -3.95 -9.13
C VAL A 294 24.14 -5.07 -10.15
N ALA A 295 25.14 -5.94 -9.99
CA ALA A 295 25.34 -7.09 -10.88
C ALA A 295 24.13 -8.04 -10.87
N HIS A 296 23.55 -8.29 -9.68
CA HIS A 296 22.33 -9.08 -9.53
C HIS A 296 21.15 -8.47 -10.33
N LEU A 297 20.92 -7.16 -10.21
CA LEU A 297 19.86 -6.48 -10.94
C LEU A 297 20.09 -6.46 -12.45
N GLU A 298 21.34 -6.30 -12.92
CA GLU A 298 21.68 -6.35 -14.34
C GLU A 298 21.45 -7.76 -14.92
N GLU A 299 21.84 -8.82 -14.20
CA GLU A 299 21.55 -10.19 -14.61
C GLU A 299 20.04 -10.48 -14.65
N MET A 300 19.30 -10.05 -13.63
CA MET A 300 17.84 -10.14 -13.62
C MET A 300 17.23 -9.41 -14.82
N ARG A 301 17.69 -8.18 -15.10
CA ARG A 301 17.19 -7.37 -16.23
C ARG A 301 17.35 -8.09 -17.56
N GLU A 302 18.50 -8.70 -17.83
CA GLU A 302 18.69 -9.47 -19.06
C GLU A 302 17.79 -10.70 -19.13
N ARG A 303 17.67 -11.47 -18.03
CA ARG A 303 16.79 -12.65 -17.99
C ARG A 303 15.31 -12.30 -18.13
N LYS A 304 14.86 -11.17 -17.59
CA LYS A 304 13.46 -10.74 -17.59
C LYS A 304 13.10 -9.89 -18.82
N ARG A 305 14.08 -9.41 -19.60
CA ARG A 305 13.86 -8.62 -20.82
C ARG A 305 12.82 -9.25 -21.77
N PRO A 306 12.88 -10.56 -22.13
CA PRO A 306 11.87 -11.16 -23.00
C PRO A 306 10.45 -11.15 -22.40
N ILE A 307 10.33 -11.22 -21.08
CA ILE A 307 9.03 -11.16 -20.39
C ILE A 307 8.48 -9.74 -20.46
N ILE A 308 9.32 -8.73 -20.25
CA ILE A 308 8.94 -7.31 -20.37
C ILE A 308 8.47 -7.01 -21.80
N GLU A 309 9.21 -7.45 -22.82
CA GLU A 309 8.83 -7.23 -24.22
C GLU A 309 7.51 -7.91 -24.58
N ALA A 310 7.28 -9.13 -24.10
CA ALA A 310 6.01 -9.84 -24.30
C ALA A 310 4.84 -9.12 -23.61
N GLU A 311 5.05 -8.62 -22.40
CA GLU A 311 4.08 -7.81 -21.67
C GLU A 311 3.76 -6.51 -22.44
N LYS A 312 4.77 -5.73 -22.85
CA LYS A 312 4.62 -4.50 -23.63
C LYS A 312 3.85 -4.72 -24.94
N ALA A 313 4.11 -5.84 -25.62
CA ALA A 313 3.42 -6.20 -26.84
C ALA A 313 1.90 -6.47 -26.64
N SER A 314 1.48 -6.82 -25.41
CA SER A 314 0.08 -7.10 -25.08
C SER A 314 -0.77 -5.85 -24.81
N TRP A 315 -0.17 -4.69 -24.58
CA TRP A 315 -0.91 -3.50 -24.13
C TRP A 315 -1.73 -2.82 -25.24
N ARG A 316 -1.39 -3.07 -26.51
CA ARG A 316 -2.04 -2.36 -27.62
C ARG A 316 -3.41 -2.95 -27.93
N HIS A 317 -4.43 -2.10 -27.83
CA HIS A 317 -5.79 -2.43 -28.24
C HIS A 317 -6.36 -1.29 -29.11
N PRO A 318 -5.88 -1.13 -30.36
CA PRO A 318 -6.28 -0.03 -31.24
C PRO A 318 -7.77 -0.07 -31.63
N GLU A 319 -8.44 -1.19 -31.41
CA GLU A 319 -9.89 -1.34 -31.54
C GLU A 319 -10.68 -0.55 -30.48
N VAL A 320 -10.04 -0.14 -29.38
CA VAL A 320 -10.68 0.57 -28.26
C VAL A 320 -10.78 2.07 -28.58
N ASP A 321 -12.01 2.55 -28.72
CA ASP A 321 -12.33 3.98 -28.68
C ASP A 321 -12.27 4.46 -27.23
N VAL A 322 -11.08 4.93 -26.81
CA VAL A 322 -10.77 5.30 -25.43
C VAL A 322 -11.77 6.32 -24.87
N LEU A 323 -12.06 7.40 -25.59
CA LEU A 323 -13.00 8.43 -25.12
C LEU A 323 -14.41 7.86 -24.94
N LYS A 324 -14.91 7.12 -25.93
CA LYS A 324 -16.24 6.52 -25.86
C LYS A 324 -16.37 5.52 -24.71
N GLU A 325 -15.34 4.72 -24.50
CA GLU A 325 -15.34 3.68 -23.47
C GLU A 325 -15.18 4.28 -22.06
N LEU A 326 -14.35 5.32 -21.91
CA LEU A 326 -14.28 6.08 -20.66
C LEU A 326 -15.62 6.73 -20.33
N LYS A 327 -16.31 7.34 -21.29
CA LYS A 327 -17.67 7.87 -21.08
C LYS A 327 -18.61 6.78 -20.56
N ARG A 328 -18.66 5.66 -21.28
CA ARG A 328 -19.56 4.53 -20.96
C ARG A 328 -19.35 4.00 -19.53
N ARG A 329 -18.11 3.97 -19.04
CA ARG A 329 -17.76 3.39 -17.74
C ARG A 329 -17.75 4.42 -16.60
N ILE A 330 -17.22 5.61 -16.83
CA ILE A 330 -16.96 6.60 -15.78
C ILE A 330 -18.16 7.52 -15.54
N GLU A 331 -18.94 7.90 -16.56
CA GLU A 331 -20.08 8.82 -16.36
C GLU A 331 -21.13 8.28 -15.38
N PRO A 332 -21.55 6.99 -15.44
CA PRO A 332 -22.46 6.43 -14.43
C PRO A 332 -21.89 6.51 -13.01
N LEU A 333 -20.59 6.28 -12.84
CA LEU A 333 -19.91 6.36 -11.55
C LEU A 333 -19.82 7.81 -11.05
N LEU A 334 -19.63 8.78 -11.95
CA LEU A 334 -19.70 10.21 -11.60
C LEU A 334 -21.12 10.60 -11.16
N ASP A 335 -22.15 10.05 -11.82
CA ASP A 335 -23.55 10.27 -11.45
C ASP A 335 -23.87 9.73 -10.06
N GLU A 336 -23.40 8.52 -9.75
CA GLU A 336 -23.56 7.87 -8.44
C GLU A 336 -22.69 8.51 -7.34
N SER A 337 -21.52 9.05 -7.68
CA SER A 337 -20.60 9.65 -6.71
C SER A 337 -21.10 11.00 -6.18
N ILE A 338 -21.00 11.17 -4.86
CA ILE A 338 -21.35 12.40 -4.14
C ILE A 338 -20.10 12.94 -3.44
N TYR A 339 -19.55 12.20 -2.48
CA TYR A 339 -18.43 12.60 -1.64
C TYR A 339 -17.12 12.58 -2.42
N LEU A 340 -16.84 11.53 -3.19
CA LEU A 340 -15.59 11.45 -3.96
C LEU A 340 -15.55 12.55 -5.03
N ALA A 341 -16.61 12.70 -5.84
CA ALA A 341 -16.67 13.72 -6.87
C ALA A 341 -16.58 15.14 -6.30
N LYS A 342 -17.28 15.42 -5.19
CA LYS A 342 -17.18 16.70 -4.47
C LYS A 342 -15.76 16.92 -3.90
N GLY A 343 -15.14 15.89 -3.35
CA GLY A 343 -13.79 15.93 -2.79
C GLY A 343 -12.71 16.15 -3.84
N VAL A 344 -12.88 15.61 -5.05
CA VAL A 344 -12.01 15.95 -6.20
C VAL A 344 -12.19 17.43 -6.58
N GLY A 345 -13.45 17.87 -6.72
CA GLY A 345 -13.82 19.28 -6.80
C GLY A 345 -13.37 20.01 -8.07
N GLY A 346 -12.91 19.30 -9.10
CA GLY A 346 -12.46 19.90 -10.36
C GLY A 346 -12.09 18.88 -11.43
N PRO A 347 -11.79 19.33 -12.66
CA PRO A 347 -11.44 18.43 -13.76
C PRO A 347 -10.06 17.77 -13.57
N VAL A 348 -9.99 16.49 -13.93
CA VAL A 348 -8.75 15.69 -14.03
C VAL A 348 -8.47 15.40 -15.50
N ARG A 349 -7.30 15.80 -15.99
CA ARG A 349 -6.89 15.62 -17.39
C ARG A 349 -5.96 14.42 -17.55
N PHE A 350 -6.20 13.60 -18.56
CA PHE A 350 -5.30 12.57 -19.06
C PHE A 350 -4.74 13.00 -20.42
N ASP A 351 -3.43 13.12 -20.51
CA ASP A 351 -2.69 13.25 -21.76
C ASP A 351 -2.21 11.89 -22.22
N LEU A 352 -2.85 11.36 -23.25
CA LEU A 352 -2.55 10.06 -23.85
C LEU A 352 -1.51 10.25 -24.95
N VAL A 353 -0.37 9.59 -24.78
CA VAL A 353 0.77 9.73 -25.68
C VAL A 353 0.96 8.51 -26.56
N GLY A 354 1.57 8.73 -27.73
CA GLY A 354 2.13 7.67 -28.56
C GLY A 354 3.45 7.15 -27.99
N TYR A 355 4.02 6.15 -28.68
CA TYR A 355 5.32 5.56 -28.35
C TYR A 355 6.50 6.50 -28.60
N ASP A 356 6.29 7.52 -29.43
CA ASP A 356 7.22 8.63 -29.64
C ASP A 356 7.14 9.68 -28.51
N GLY A 357 6.23 9.49 -27.56
CA GLY A 357 5.98 10.42 -26.46
C GLY A 357 5.21 11.67 -26.88
N GLU A 358 4.71 11.77 -28.12
CA GLU A 358 3.88 12.89 -28.56
C GLU A 358 2.43 12.72 -28.07
N SER A 359 1.78 13.83 -27.72
CA SER A 359 0.38 13.79 -27.27
C SER A 359 -0.54 13.52 -28.45
N ILE A 360 -1.30 12.43 -28.40
CA ILE A 360 -2.24 12.05 -29.47
C ILE A 360 -3.66 12.46 -29.10
N GLU A 361 -4.02 12.34 -27.82
CA GLU A 361 -5.36 12.68 -27.33
C GLU A 361 -5.27 13.22 -25.90
N SER A 362 -6.10 14.22 -25.58
CA SER A 362 -6.24 14.71 -24.21
C SER A 362 -7.71 14.62 -23.80
N ILE A 363 -7.97 13.90 -22.71
CA ILE A 363 -9.33 13.63 -22.19
C ILE A 363 -9.46 14.23 -20.80
N VAL A 364 -10.63 14.76 -20.48
CA VAL A 364 -10.98 15.31 -19.17
C VAL A 364 -12.09 14.49 -18.54
N VAL A 365 -11.86 14.05 -17.31
CA VAL A 365 -12.89 13.60 -16.38
C VAL A 365 -13.32 14.82 -15.57
N ASP A 366 -14.49 15.38 -15.89
CA ASP A 366 -15.04 16.59 -15.32
C ASP A 366 -15.95 16.23 -14.15
N PHE A 367 -15.39 16.19 -12.94
CA PHE A 367 -16.12 15.79 -11.73
C PHE A 367 -17.30 16.72 -11.40
N PRO A 368 -17.16 18.07 -11.41
CA PRO A 368 -18.31 18.96 -11.22
C PRO A 368 -19.37 18.84 -12.32
N GLY A 369 -18.94 18.64 -13.58
CA GLY A 369 -19.83 18.48 -14.72
C GLY A 369 -20.39 17.07 -14.91
N LYS A 370 -19.93 16.09 -14.12
CA LYS A 370 -20.27 14.66 -14.21
C LYS A 370 -20.19 14.08 -15.63
N GLN A 371 -19.13 14.44 -16.36
CA GLN A 371 -18.98 14.03 -17.76
C GLN A 371 -17.52 13.71 -18.10
N VAL A 372 -17.32 12.87 -19.11
CA VAL A 372 -16.00 12.64 -19.72
C VAL A 372 -15.98 13.29 -21.10
N ARG A 373 -14.97 14.08 -21.43
CA ARG A 373 -14.96 14.85 -22.69
C ARG A 373 -13.56 15.12 -23.23
N PRO A 374 -13.41 15.47 -24.51
CA PRO A 374 -12.16 16.02 -25.02
C PRO A 374 -11.74 17.25 -24.21
N TYR A 375 -10.44 17.37 -23.98
CA TYR A 375 -9.86 18.58 -23.39
C TYR A 375 -10.06 19.78 -24.32
N ALA A 376 -10.48 20.90 -23.74
CA ALA A 376 -10.86 22.12 -24.48
C ALA A 376 -10.05 23.35 -24.00
N ASP A 377 -8.74 23.18 -23.80
CA ASP A 377 -7.80 24.26 -23.40
C ASP A 377 -8.14 24.98 -22.08
N GLU A 378 -8.89 24.29 -21.20
CA GLU A 378 -9.26 24.81 -19.90
C GLU A 378 -8.17 24.64 -18.84
N LYS A 379 -8.24 25.43 -17.76
CA LYS A 379 -7.34 25.23 -16.62
C LYS A 379 -7.74 23.99 -15.84
N VAL A 380 -6.83 23.03 -15.76
CA VAL A 380 -7.01 21.80 -14.98
C VAL A 380 -6.09 21.79 -13.77
N ARG A 381 -6.64 21.33 -12.64
CA ARG A 381 -5.88 21.25 -11.38
C ARG A 381 -5.01 20.02 -11.32
N TYR A 382 -5.46 18.92 -11.92
CA TYR A 382 -4.78 17.62 -11.88
C TYR A 382 -4.56 17.14 -13.31
N ARG A 383 -3.36 16.64 -13.59
CA ARG A 383 -2.99 16.09 -14.90
C ARG A 383 -2.17 14.83 -14.73
N PHE A 384 -2.52 13.82 -15.50
CA PHE A 384 -1.73 12.61 -15.71
C PHE A 384 -1.32 12.55 -17.18
N ARG A 385 -0.09 12.13 -17.46
CA ARG A 385 0.40 11.86 -18.82
C ARG A 385 0.89 10.43 -18.86
N THR A 386 0.39 9.62 -19.79
CA THR A 386 0.72 8.19 -19.89
C THR A 386 0.54 7.70 -21.31
N GLU A 387 1.16 6.57 -21.65
CA GLU A 387 0.98 5.94 -22.96
C GLU A 387 -0.49 5.55 -23.17
N ARG A 388 -1.01 5.87 -24.36
CA ARG A 388 -2.38 5.52 -24.75
C ARG A 388 -2.64 4.01 -24.61
N ALA A 389 -1.66 3.19 -24.96
CA ALA A 389 -1.75 1.72 -24.89
C ALA A 389 -2.05 1.22 -23.47
N LEU A 390 -1.54 1.87 -22.42
CA LEU A 390 -1.85 1.47 -21.04
C LEU A 390 -3.33 1.70 -20.72
N VAL A 391 -3.89 2.84 -21.13
CA VAL A 391 -5.32 3.13 -20.94
C VAL A 391 -6.20 2.22 -21.81
N GLU A 392 -5.79 1.96 -23.05
CA GLU A 392 -6.45 0.98 -23.93
C GLU A 392 -6.52 -0.40 -23.27
N HIS A 393 -5.40 -0.88 -22.72
CA HIS A 393 -5.33 -2.17 -22.04
C HIS A 393 -6.25 -2.24 -20.81
N LEU A 394 -6.22 -1.22 -19.93
CA LEU A 394 -7.10 -1.15 -18.76
C LEU A 394 -8.57 -1.27 -19.15
N LEU A 395 -8.98 -0.56 -20.21
CA LEU A 395 -10.35 -0.59 -20.72
C LEU A 395 -10.69 -1.93 -21.38
N HIS A 396 -9.75 -2.54 -22.09
CA HIS A 396 -9.90 -3.84 -22.74
C HIS A 396 -10.13 -4.96 -21.71
N ILE A 397 -9.29 -5.04 -20.67
CA ILE A 397 -9.42 -6.06 -19.62
C ILE A 397 -10.51 -5.71 -18.60
N GLY A 398 -11.02 -4.48 -18.66
CA GLY A 398 -12.06 -3.99 -17.75
C GLY A 398 -11.58 -3.75 -16.33
N GLU A 399 -10.32 -3.34 -16.15
CA GLU A 399 -9.71 -3.03 -14.86
C GLU A 399 -10.51 -1.94 -14.11
N VAL A 400 -10.87 -2.24 -12.87
CA VAL A 400 -11.68 -1.38 -11.99
C VAL A 400 -10.86 -0.67 -10.91
N ASP A 401 -9.59 -1.03 -10.78
CA ASP A 401 -8.63 -0.41 -9.87
C ASP A 401 -7.39 0.10 -10.63
N TRP A 402 -7.44 1.36 -11.03
CA TRP A 402 -6.30 1.97 -11.72
C TRP A 402 -5.17 2.33 -10.76
N VAL A 403 -5.41 2.35 -9.44
CA VAL A 403 -4.34 2.46 -8.44
C VAL A 403 -3.51 1.17 -8.44
N ASN A 404 -4.18 0.02 -8.37
CA ASN A 404 -3.60 -1.34 -8.44
C ASN A 404 -3.14 -1.76 -9.85
N SER A 405 -2.98 -0.81 -10.78
CA SER A 405 -2.47 -1.05 -12.13
C SER A 405 -1.66 0.13 -12.63
N LEU A 406 -2.31 1.17 -13.15
CA LEU A 406 -1.65 2.31 -13.79
C LEU A 406 -0.77 3.10 -12.83
N PHE A 407 -1.27 3.46 -11.65
CA PHE A 407 -0.53 4.37 -10.77
C PHE A 407 0.63 3.68 -10.04
N LEU A 408 0.48 2.43 -9.59
CA LEU A 408 1.61 1.68 -9.04
C LEU A 408 2.66 1.32 -10.10
N SER A 409 2.33 1.29 -11.39
CA SER A 409 3.30 1.02 -12.47
C SER A 409 4.38 2.08 -12.62
N CYS A 410 4.21 3.28 -12.06
CA CYS A 410 5.08 4.42 -12.32
C CYS A 410 5.28 4.78 -13.81
N ARG A 411 4.52 4.20 -14.75
CA ARG A 411 4.56 4.47 -16.21
C ARG A 411 3.68 5.66 -16.63
N PHE A 412 3.72 6.69 -15.81
CA PHE A 412 3.01 7.94 -16.05
C PHE A 412 3.78 9.09 -15.43
N SER A 413 3.49 10.32 -15.86
CA SER A 413 3.86 11.51 -15.12
C SER A 413 2.62 12.22 -14.56
N ALA A 414 2.81 12.91 -13.45
CA ALA A 414 1.72 13.65 -12.79
C ALA A 414 2.09 15.11 -12.58
N ALA A 415 1.13 16.02 -12.78
CA ALA A 415 1.23 17.41 -12.40
C ALA A 415 -0.02 17.84 -11.62
N ARG A 416 0.17 18.74 -10.66
CA ARG A 416 -0.96 19.32 -9.91
C ARG A 416 -0.73 20.77 -9.53
N ILE A 417 -1.82 21.51 -9.41
CA ILE A 417 -1.84 22.85 -8.80
C ILE A 417 -2.32 22.71 -7.35
N GLY A 418 -1.44 23.09 -6.42
CA GLY A 418 -1.71 23.06 -4.98
C GLY A 418 -1.44 21.71 -4.33
N GLN A 419 -2.16 21.48 -3.23
CA GLN A 419 -1.99 20.35 -2.33
C GLN A 419 -2.38 18.99 -2.95
N TYR A 420 -1.93 17.90 -2.31
CA TYR A 420 -2.38 16.54 -2.61
C TYR A 420 -3.90 16.43 -2.42
N ASN A 421 -4.54 15.52 -3.14
CA ASN A 421 -5.96 15.25 -3.03
C ASN A 421 -6.16 13.73 -3.18
N GLU A 422 -6.45 13.06 -2.08
CA GLU A 422 -6.67 11.61 -2.05
C GLU A 422 -7.94 11.19 -2.81
N PHE A 423 -8.96 12.05 -2.90
CA PHE A 423 -10.22 11.73 -3.57
C PHE A 423 -10.02 11.40 -5.05
N VAL A 424 -9.00 11.99 -5.69
CA VAL A 424 -8.62 11.64 -7.07
C VAL A 424 -8.29 10.15 -7.16
N TYR A 425 -7.42 9.68 -6.27
CA TYR A 425 -6.97 8.28 -6.30
C TYR A 425 -8.02 7.33 -5.73
N ALA A 426 -8.78 7.74 -4.72
CA ALA A 426 -9.89 6.95 -4.19
C ALA A 426 -10.95 6.68 -5.27
N PHE A 427 -11.28 7.69 -6.10
CA PHE A 427 -12.18 7.49 -7.24
C PHE A 427 -11.62 6.51 -8.27
N PHE A 428 -10.35 6.65 -8.67
CA PHE A 428 -9.72 5.75 -9.64
C PHE A 428 -9.40 4.35 -9.07
N LYS A 429 -9.52 4.14 -7.76
CA LYS A 429 -9.52 2.81 -7.12
C LYS A 429 -10.90 2.13 -7.18
N CYS A 430 -11.97 2.92 -7.35
CA CYS A 430 -13.36 2.50 -7.24
C CYS A 430 -14.11 2.61 -8.56
N LEU A 431 -13.56 2.05 -9.66
CA LEU A 431 -14.18 2.12 -10.99
C LEU A 431 -15.23 1.02 -11.23
N SER A 432 -15.90 0.57 -10.17
CA SER A 432 -17.06 -0.32 -10.19
C SER A 432 -18.12 0.17 -9.21
N THR A 433 -19.39 -0.14 -9.47
CA THR A 433 -20.51 0.26 -8.61
C THR A 433 -20.34 -0.25 -7.18
N GLU A 434 -19.94 -1.50 -6.99
CA GLU A 434 -19.74 -2.09 -5.66
C GLU A 434 -18.67 -1.33 -4.86
N ARG A 435 -17.49 -1.13 -5.45
CA ARG A 435 -16.37 -0.40 -4.83
C ARG A 435 -16.73 1.05 -4.53
N LEU A 436 -17.42 1.71 -5.47
CA LEU A 436 -17.86 3.09 -5.32
C LEU A 436 -18.87 3.24 -4.17
N GLN A 437 -19.88 2.36 -4.12
CA GLN A 437 -20.91 2.39 -3.07
C GLN A 437 -20.30 2.19 -1.67
N TYR A 438 -19.34 1.26 -1.55
CA TYR A 438 -18.61 1.09 -0.30
C TYR A 438 -17.86 2.37 0.09
N ALA A 439 -17.09 2.96 -0.82
CA ALA A 439 -16.32 4.17 -0.54
C ALA A 439 -17.23 5.35 -0.15
N GLU A 440 -18.31 5.59 -0.91
CA GLU A 440 -19.28 6.65 -0.63
C GLU A 440 -19.97 6.45 0.73
N GLY A 441 -20.36 5.21 1.07
CA GLY A 441 -20.91 4.87 2.39
C GLY A 441 -19.92 5.11 3.53
N TRP A 442 -18.66 4.72 3.35
CA TRP A 442 -17.60 4.98 4.31
C TRP A 442 -17.40 6.49 4.54
N TYR A 443 -17.37 7.31 3.49
CA TYR A 443 -17.23 8.76 3.61
C TYR A 443 -18.45 9.43 4.28
N ASP A 444 -19.68 8.96 3.99
CA ASP A 444 -20.89 9.43 4.68
C ASP A 444 -20.84 9.13 6.17
N GLU A 445 -20.48 7.89 6.55
CA GLU A 445 -20.27 7.51 7.95
C GLU A 445 -19.16 8.33 8.60
N HIS A 446 -18.05 8.57 7.90
CA HIS A 446 -16.89 9.30 8.43
C HIS A 446 -17.11 10.81 8.59
N GLU A 447 -17.92 11.43 7.73
CA GLU A 447 -18.40 12.82 7.90
C GLU A 447 -19.38 12.92 9.08
N ARG A 448 -20.21 11.89 9.31
CA ARG A 448 -21.10 11.82 10.49
C ARG A 448 -20.33 11.51 11.78
N ALA A 449 -19.29 10.69 11.70
CA ALA A 449 -18.46 10.23 12.81
C ALA A 449 -17.25 11.14 13.09
N VAL A 450 -17.46 12.46 13.14
CA VAL A 450 -16.49 13.34 13.81
C VAL A 450 -16.59 13.02 15.31
N ASP A 451 -15.81 12.03 15.76
CA ASP A 451 -15.72 11.63 17.17
C ASP A 451 -15.53 12.87 18.06
N ALA A 452 -16.35 12.92 19.11
CA ALA A 452 -16.46 14.03 20.05
C ALA A 452 -15.35 14.03 21.13
N GLU A 453 -14.35 13.16 21.00
CA GLU A 453 -13.26 13.07 21.96
C GLU A 453 -12.12 14.01 21.54
N ASP A 454 -11.78 14.93 22.43
CA ASP A 454 -10.62 15.80 22.33
C ASP A 454 -9.52 15.32 23.30
N ILE A 455 -8.27 15.52 22.92
CA ILE A 455 -7.05 15.16 23.64
C ILE A 455 -6.17 16.39 23.81
N THR A 456 -5.24 16.36 24.77
CA THR A 456 -4.26 17.43 24.96
C THR A 456 -2.90 17.01 24.39
N ILE A 457 -2.33 17.83 23.51
CA ILE A 457 -0.96 17.67 22.99
C ILE A 457 -0.23 19.01 23.19
N GLY A 458 0.69 19.06 24.15
CA GLY A 458 1.35 20.31 24.55
C GLY A 458 0.33 21.34 25.07
N ASP A 459 0.36 22.55 24.52
CA ASP A 459 -0.54 23.65 24.90
C ASP A 459 -1.87 23.66 24.15
N TRP A 460 -2.16 22.60 23.37
CA TRP A 460 -3.34 22.51 22.53
C TRP A 460 -4.26 21.37 22.96
N VAL A 461 -5.56 21.64 22.96
CA VAL A 461 -6.61 20.64 22.97
C VAL A 461 -7.05 20.43 21.52
N VAL A 462 -7.04 19.20 21.04
CA VAL A 462 -7.25 18.83 19.64
C VAL A 462 -8.18 17.62 19.58
N GLN A 463 -9.04 17.51 18.58
CA GLN A 463 -9.77 16.26 18.34
C GLN A 463 -8.81 15.06 18.28
N ARG A 464 -9.19 13.93 18.89
CA ARG A 464 -8.33 12.75 18.98
C ARG A 464 -8.01 12.13 17.63
N ARG A 465 -8.99 12.07 16.75
CA ARG A 465 -8.87 11.38 15.45
C ARG A 465 -8.53 12.36 14.34
N CYS A 466 -7.43 12.10 13.63
CA CYS A 466 -7.03 12.86 12.46
C CYS A 466 -8.15 12.82 11.38
N PRO A 467 -8.54 13.95 10.78
CA PRO A 467 -9.64 13.99 9.80
C PRO A 467 -9.37 13.22 8.50
N HIS A 468 -8.09 12.90 8.19
CA HIS A 468 -7.71 12.13 7.00
C HIS A 468 -8.14 10.66 7.08
N LEU A 469 -7.53 9.87 7.99
CA LEU A 469 -7.73 8.43 8.13
C LEU A 469 -7.78 8.01 9.61
N LYS A 470 -8.37 8.88 10.43
CA LYS A 470 -8.66 8.65 11.86
C LYS A 470 -7.44 8.19 12.69
N ALA A 471 -6.23 8.49 12.22
CA ALA A 471 -5.00 8.31 12.99
C ALA A 471 -5.17 8.93 14.38
N ASP A 472 -4.86 8.17 15.43
CA ASP A 472 -4.94 8.70 16.80
C ASP A 472 -3.84 9.75 17.01
N LEU A 473 -4.24 11.02 17.08
CA LEU A 473 -3.32 12.15 17.24
C LEU A 473 -2.69 12.16 18.63
N SER A 474 -3.25 11.47 19.65
CA SER A 474 -2.57 11.36 20.94
C SER A 474 -1.30 10.52 20.82
N ARG A 475 -1.27 9.66 19.81
CA ARG A 475 -0.16 8.78 19.49
C ARG A 475 0.71 9.39 18.39
N PHE A 476 0.12 9.75 17.25
CA PHE A 476 0.84 10.19 16.05
C PHE A 476 0.89 11.69 15.83
N GLY A 477 0.29 12.49 16.71
CA GLY A 477 0.30 13.94 16.59
C GLY A 477 1.56 14.52 17.22
N ILE A 478 2.35 15.22 16.42
CA ILE A 478 3.42 16.10 16.93
C ILE A 478 2.99 17.54 16.74
N VAL A 479 3.00 18.30 17.83
CA VAL A 479 2.79 19.74 17.81
C VAL A 479 4.14 20.45 17.90
N ASP A 480 4.42 21.31 16.91
CA ASP A 480 5.53 22.24 16.90
C ASP A 480 4.99 23.67 16.74
N GLY A 481 4.98 24.42 17.85
CA GLY A 481 4.34 25.72 17.95
C GLY A 481 2.82 25.64 17.73
N ASP A 482 2.36 26.22 16.62
CA ASP A 482 0.95 26.26 16.21
C ASP A 482 0.62 25.25 15.09
N GLN A 483 1.56 24.35 14.76
CA GLN A 483 1.35 23.33 13.73
C GLN A 483 1.32 21.93 14.32
N LEU A 484 0.31 21.15 13.92
CA LEU A 484 0.22 19.73 14.20
C LEU A 484 0.62 18.93 12.96
N THR A 485 1.47 17.94 13.13
CA THR A 485 1.80 16.92 12.12
C THR A 485 1.32 15.55 12.58
N CYS A 486 0.40 14.94 11.85
CA CYS A 486 0.06 13.53 11.96
C CYS A 486 1.18 12.70 11.31
N GLN A 487 1.99 12.04 12.12
CA GLN A 487 3.13 11.25 11.67
C GLN A 487 2.75 9.99 10.90
N LEU A 488 1.53 9.44 11.10
CA LEU A 488 1.10 8.23 10.40
C LEU A 488 1.06 8.44 8.88
N HIS A 489 0.52 9.59 8.44
CA HIS A 489 0.30 9.90 7.03
C HIS A 489 1.05 11.16 6.54
N GLY A 490 1.75 11.87 7.44
CA GLY A 490 2.46 13.13 7.14
C GLY A 490 1.55 14.35 6.97
N TRP A 491 0.32 14.28 7.46
CA TRP A 491 -0.68 15.35 7.32
C TRP A 491 -0.44 16.47 8.32
N ARG A 492 -0.38 17.71 7.84
CA ARG A 492 -0.11 18.88 8.65
C ARG A 492 -1.33 19.77 8.77
N PHE A 493 -1.49 20.41 9.91
CA PHE A 493 -2.61 21.28 10.21
C PHE A 493 -2.11 22.53 10.93
N ASP A 494 -2.71 23.66 10.60
CA ASP A 494 -2.59 24.90 11.35
C ASP A 494 -3.62 24.86 12.48
N LEU A 495 -3.17 24.77 13.73
CA LEU A 495 -4.05 24.58 14.89
C LEU A 495 -4.97 25.77 15.16
N PRO A 496 -4.53 27.06 15.05
CA PRO A 496 -5.42 28.20 15.28
C PRO A 496 -6.61 28.27 14.32
N SER A 497 -6.41 27.94 13.04
CA SER A 497 -7.49 27.97 12.03
C SER A 497 -8.16 26.61 11.81
N GLY A 498 -7.57 25.54 12.33
CA GLY A 498 -7.94 24.16 12.04
C GLY A 498 -7.68 23.71 10.60
N ARG A 499 -7.08 24.56 9.75
CA ARG A 499 -6.92 24.30 8.31
C ARG A 499 -5.85 23.24 8.05
N CYS A 500 -6.16 22.24 7.23
CA CYS A 500 -5.14 21.33 6.74
C CYS A 500 -4.14 22.03 5.78
N LEU A 501 -2.86 21.86 6.07
CA LEU A 501 -1.71 22.36 5.32
C LEU A 501 -1.20 21.33 4.29
N THR A 502 -1.71 20.10 4.32
CA THR A 502 -1.32 19.01 3.40
C THR A 502 -2.33 18.76 2.27
N SER A 503 -3.65 18.85 2.53
CA SER A 503 -4.75 18.61 1.58
C SER A 503 -5.90 19.59 1.82
N VAL A 504 -6.77 19.76 0.83
CA VAL A 504 -7.98 20.59 0.94
C VAL A 504 -9.15 19.72 1.40
N GLY A 505 -10.08 20.28 2.17
CA GLY A 505 -11.31 19.57 2.59
C GLY A 505 -11.23 18.96 3.99
N HIS A 506 -10.05 18.92 4.60
CA HIS A 506 -9.85 18.42 5.95
C HIS A 506 -9.63 19.55 6.94
N LYS A 507 -10.34 19.49 8.07
CA LYS A 507 -10.15 20.40 9.19
C LYS A 507 -9.92 19.62 10.47
N VAL A 508 -9.02 20.12 11.30
CA VAL A 508 -8.83 19.65 12.66
C VAL A 508 -9.45 20.67 13.61
N ARG A 509 -10.26 20.21 14.55
CA ARG A 509 -10.74 21.02 15.66
C ARG A 509 -9.62 21.11 16.70
N ALA A 510 -9.22 22.33 17.02
CA ALA A 510 -8.21 22.60 18.03
C ALA A 510 -8.45 23.95 18.70
N HIS A 511 -8.01 24.09 19.94
CA HIS A 511 -7.98 25.35 20.72
C HIS A 511 -6.84 25.29 21.75
N ARG A 512 -6.40 26.43 22.28
CA ARG A 512 -5.39 26.42 23.33
C ARG A 512 -6.00 25.94 24.65
N VAL A 513 -5.21 25.22 25.44
CA VAL A 513 -5.61 24.79 26.78
C VAL A 513 -6.03 26.01 27.60
N GLY A 514 -7.29 26.04 28.06
CA GLY A 514 -7.85 27.14 28.84
C GLY A 514 -8.62 28.20 28.05
N GLU A 515 -8.72 28.10 26.72
CA GLU A 515 -9.68 28.88 25.93
C GLU A 515 -11.09 28.25 25.98
N GLU A 516 -12.13 29.04 26.26
CA GLU A 516 -13.52 28.56 26.15
C GLU A 516 -13.89 28.35 24.69
N VAL A 517 -14.23 27.11 24.32
CA VAL A 517 -14.69 26.77 22.97
C VAL A 517 -16.16 27.15 22.83
N ALA A 518 -16.47 28.14 21.99
CA ALA A 518 -17.84 28.38 21.56
C ALA A 518 -18.30 27.21 20.67
N VAL A 519 -19.12 26.32 21.22
CA VAL A 519 -19.75 25.24 20.45
C VAL A 519 -20.69 25.90 19.43
N ALA A 520 -20.36 25.81 18.14
CA ALA A 520 -21.24 26.29 17.09
C ALA A 520 -22.50 25.41 17.05
N GLU A 521 -23.66 25.98 17.39
CA GLU A 521 -24.95 25.33 17.23
C GLU A 521 -25.13 24.89 15.78
N ALA A 522 -25.46 23.61 15.59
CA ALA A 522 -25.85 23.07 14.29
C ALA A 522 -27.05 23.86 13.76
N ALA A 523 -26.90 24.49 12.60
CA ALA A 523 -28.02 25.13 11.92
C ALA A 523 -29.11 24.08 11.64
N PRO A 524 -30.39 24.37 11.93
CA PRO A 524 -31.47 23.42 11.67
C PRO A 524 -31.56 23.15 10.16
N PRO A 525 -31.98 21.94 9.75
CA PRO A 525 -32.09 21.57 8.35
C PRO A 525 -33.07 22.52 7.65
N ALA A 526 -32.63 23.11 6.53
CA ALA A 526 -33.50 23.89 5.67
C ALA A 526 -34.54 22.96 5.05
N SER A 527 -35.82 23.32 5.25
CA SER A 527 -37.02 22.65 4.73
C SER A 527 -37.14 22.68 3.21
#